data_AF-A0A2S3GXQ7-F1
#
_entry.id   AF-A0A2S3GXQ7-F1
#
_cell.length_a   1.000
_cell.length_b   1.000
_cell.length_c   1.000
_cell.angle_alpha   90.00
_cell.angle_beta   90.00
_cell.angle_gamma   90.00
#
_symmetry.space_group_name_H-M   'P 1'
#
loop_
_entity.id
_entity.type
_entity.pdbx_description
1 polymer ?
#
loop_
_entity_poly.entity_id
_entity_poly.type
_entity_poly.pdbx_seq_one_letter_code
_entity_poly.pdbx_strand_id
1 'polypeptide(L)'
;MADDDDAAVLSDVDEDPLPPPSSASAHKTLPQAQPQPQPDAQAQQQRLLDLAAELEEERRLRRAAEGSLADTENRFARLKAFAQDALRKRDELTAEAAASARSVAALQAESAASARSLAALQAESAASARSLAALQAEAATASSMLSSGFERISAKASPSSAPAPLPTSQKYSSGLPALAYGVLKRANDIVDDLLAQIDAANRDRDRAREQMEHRNYQIAIEVSELEASLASRSTECESLSKFLSQREAEISELRDKILSLEGKLDAQRPVLAEQIGCASKLYDEIREVVKLVDADAASTLSDSVFVWKETDVEESLKVSLEGTKLAYELAAMALEKVGACIDDKESKLRGLEDRVDELIKEKEHIGVLLRSALQATTSEVLKVAEDGLREAGIEIGLDERKEHRPGSVEKDEVCTLAGALENTMKESQVKIVELEHLVQALRAESGLLRTRLEGQEKEIVQLRKQIKHLEEKERVANESVEGLMMDVTAAEEEIKRWKMAAEKEAEAGRSVEQEFQIQISSLRKELDEAKQAMVELENKLKFKEETAAAAMAARDAAEKSLKLADTRSSRLRERLEELNRQLEESDSRTDSVSRNGHRYMCWPWQWLGLNYVRLPPAETDQTSNEMELSEPLII
;
A
#
# COMPACT_ATOMS: atom_id res chain seq x y z
N MET A 1 19.71 -1.15 -31.09
CA MET A 1 19.28 -0.92 -32.48
C MET A 1 17.94 -0.19 -32.37
N ALA A 2 17.90 1.04 -32.86
CA ALA A 2 16.90 2.10 -32.67
C ALA A 2 17.07 2.93 -31.37
N ASP A 3 18.00 3.90 -31.44
CA ASP A 3 18.07 5.11 -30.62
C ASP A 3 17.33 6.23 -31.38
N ASP A 4 16.39 6.93 -30.74
CA ASP A 4 15.80 8.18 -31.25
C ASP A 4 16.08 9.30 -30.23
N ASP A 5 17.18 10.02 -30.48
CA ASP A 5 17.53 11.31 -29.88
C ASP A 5 17.06 12.43 -30.81
N ASP A 6 15.92 13.06 -30.52
CA ASP A 6 15.50 14.30 -31.17
C ASP A 6 15.90 15.50 -30.30
N ALA A 7 17.15 15.93 -30.47
CA ALA A 7 17.67 17.19 -29.95
C ALA A 7 17.27 18.34 -30.88
N ALA A 8 16.21 19.06 -30.52
CA ALA A 8 15.84 20.31 -31.18
C ALA A 8 16.81 21.45 -30.80
N VAL A 9 17.82 21.65 -31.63
CA VAL A 9 18.67 22.85 -31.67
C VAL A 9 17.90 23.93 -32.42
N LEU A 10 17.44 24.99 -31.74
CA LEU A 10 16.99 26.22 -32.38
C LEU A 10 17.99 27.33 -32.13
N SER A 11 18.37 27.92 -33.25
CA SER A 11 19.50 28.80 -33.54
C SER A 11 19.39 30.20 -32.95
N ASP A 12 20.56 30.71 -32.54
CA ASP A 12 20.89 32.14 -32.48
C ASP A 12 20.34 32.87 -33.72
N VAL A 13 19.56 33.92 -33.47
CA VAL A 13 19.21 34.93 -34.47
C VAL A 13 20.05 36.15 -34.15
N ASP A 14 21.06 36.37 -34.99
CA ASP A 14 21.93 37.53 -34.97
C ASP A 14 21.14 38.84 -35.09
N GLU A 15 21.51 39.81 -34.25
CA GLU A 15 21.13 41.20 -34.36
C GLU A 15 21.58 41.79 -35.70
N ASP A 16 20.69 42.53 -36.36
CA ASP A 16 21.06 43.42 -37.46
C ASP A 16 20.62 44.87 -37.11
N PRO A 17 21.49 45.88 -37.32
CA PRO A 17 21.35 47.20 -36.73
C PRO A 17 20.47 48.16 -37.56
N LEU A 18 19.75 49.02 -36.84
CA LEU A 18 18.93 50.11 -37.38
C LEU A 18 19.77 51.16 -38.15
N PRO A 19 19.27 51.70 -39.28
CA PRO A 19 19.88 52.87 -39.93
C PRO A 19 19.37 54.20 -39.33
N PRO A 20 20.13 55.31 -39.46
CA PRO A 20 19.85 56.60 -38.82
C PRO A 20 18.80 57.44 -39.58
N PRO A 21 18.20 58.47 -38.94
CA PRO A 21 17.12 59.24 -39.53
C PRO A 21 17.65 60.31 -40.51
N SER A 22 17.03 60.37 -41.70
CA SER A 22 17.23 61.46 -42.66
C SER A 22 16.38 62.68 -42.30
N SER A 23 17.04 63.82 -42.31
CA SER A 23 16.52 65.17 -42.29
C SER A 23 15.80 65.50 -43.61
N ALA A 24 14.57 66.02 -43.51
CA ALA A 24 13.92 66.74 -44.61
C ALA A 24 13.16 67.94 -44.07
N SER A 25 13.72 69.11 -44.36
CA SER A 25 13.13 70.43 -44.19
C SER A 25 12.05 70.66 -45.25
N ALA A 26 10.87 71.10 -44.84
CA ALA A 26 9.91 71.76 -45.73
C ALA A 26 9.17 72.87 -44.97
N HIS A 27 9.56 74.11 -45.27
CA HIS A 27 8.86 75.33 -44.92
C HIS A 27 7.43 75.34 -45.49
N LYS A 28 6.44 75.62 -44.64
CA LYS A 28 5.29 76.45 -45.04
C LYS A 28 4.73 77.25 -43.84
N THR A 29 4.55 78.53 -44.11
CA THR A 29 4.17 79.68 -43.29
C THR A 29 2.86 79.56 -42.50
N LEU A 30 2.95 79.88 -41.19
CA LEU A 30 2.08 80.66 -40.28
C LEU A 30 0.70 81.18 -40.81
N PRO A 31 -0.32 81.27 -39.91
CA PRO A 31 -0.38 82.45 -39.04
C PRO A 31 -0.54 82.17 -37.54
N GLN A 32 0.10 83.06 -36.79
CA GLN A 32 0.04 83.27 -35.35
C GLN A 32 -1.40 83.39 -34.83
N ALA A 33 -1.73 82.61 -33.80
CA ALA A 33 -2.71 82.97 -32.79
C ALA A 33 -2.15 82.55 -31.41
N GLN A 34 -1.79 83.57 -30.63
CA GLN A 34 -1.75 83.69 -29.17
C GLN A 34 -1.17 82.55 -28.29
N PRO A 35 -0.21 82.84 -27.38
CA PRO A 35 0.25 81.88 -26.38
C PRO A 35 -0.83 81.72 -25.30
N GLN A 36 -1.62 80.64 -25.39
CA GLN A 36 -2.38 80.16 -24.24
C GLN A 36 -1.45 79.27 -23.39
N PRO A 37 -1.41 79.44 -22.06
CA PRO A 37 -0.64 78.57 -21.19
C PRO A 37 -1.31 77.20 -21.18
N GLN A 38 -0.76 76.21 -21.91
CA GLN A 38 -1.25 74.83 -21.88
C GLN A 38 -0.74 74.14 -20.61
N PRO A 39 -1.60 73.84 -19.62
CA PRO A 39 -1.24 73.05 -18.45
C PRO A 39 -1.07 71.56 -18.81
N ASP A 40 -1.44 71.20 -20.04
CA ASP A 40 -1.66 69.80 -20.44
C ASP A 40 -0.38 69.07 -20.90
N ALA A 41 0.66 69.77 -21.33
CA ALA A 41 1.89 69.11 -21.82
C ALA A 41 2.68 68.44 -20.68
N GLN A 42 2.74 69.05 -19.50
CA GLN A 42 3.37 68.46 -18.31
C GLN A 42 2.52 67.31 -17.75
N ALA A 43 1.19 67.46 -17.75
CA ALA A 43 0.27 66.40 -17.33
C ALA A 43 0.31 65.19 -18.29
N GLN A 44 0.47 65.41 -19.59
CA GLN A 44 0.68 64.35 -20.58
C GLN A 44 2.04 63.67 -20.40
N GLN A 45 3.11 64.42 -20.13
CA GLN A 45 4.43 63.87 -19.84
C GLN A 45 4.41 62.98 -18.57
N GLN A 46 3.73 63.41 -17.51
CA GLN A 46 3.55 62.63 -16.29
C GLN A 46 2.72 61.36 -16.53
N ARG A 47 1.63 61.43 -17.29
CA ARG A 47 0.86 60.24 -17.67
C ARG A 47 1.69 59.22 -18.47
N LEU A 48 2.59 59.68 -19.34
CA LEU A 48 3.47 58.79 -20.10
C LEU A 48 4.52 58.13 -19.20
N LEU A 49 5.03 58.83 -18.18
CA LEU A 49 5.94 58.26 -17.19
C LEU A 49 5.23 57.24 -16.28
N ASP A 50 4.01 57.55 -15.85
CA ASP A 50 3.19 56.63 -15.05
C ASP A 50 2.85 55.35 -15.84
N LEU A 51 2.47 55.48 -17.12
CA LEU A 51 2.23 54.35 -18.01
C LEU A 51 3.50 53.51 -18.27
N ALA A 52 4.66 54.15 -18.37
CA ALA A 52 5.94 53.44 -18.51
C ALA A 52 6.28 52.65 -17.24
N ALA A 53 6.02 53.22 -16.05
CA ALA A 53 6.21 52.54 -14.77
C ALA A 53 5.24 51.36 -14.60
N GLU A 54 3.96 51.53 -14.97
CA GLU A 54 2.98 50.43 -14.96
C GLU A 54 3.38 49.30 -15.91
N LEU A 55 3.89 49.63 -17.11
CA LEU A 55 4.38 48.63 -18.07
C LEU A 55 5.62 47.88 -17.55
N GLU A 56 6.53 48.57 -16.86
CA GLU A 56 7.69 47.93 -16.23
C GLU A 56 7.30 47.02 -15.07
N GLU A 57 6.33 47.43 -14.25
CA GLU A 57 5.80 46.61 -13.17
C GLU A 57 5.06 45.39 -13.70
N GLU A 58 4.29 45.56 -14.79
CA GLU A 58 3.59 44.46 -15.46
C GLU A 58 4.57 43.46 -16.07
N ARG A 59 5.64 43.92 -16.72
CA ARG A 59 6.75 43.07 -17.19
C ARG A 59 7.45 42.35 -16.05
N ARG A 60 7.62 43.00 -14.89
CA ARG A 60 8.22 42.38 -13.70
C ARG A 60 7.34 41.26 -13.16
N LEU A 61 6.02 41.49 -13.11
CA LEU A 61 5.06 40.48 -12.68
C LEU A 61 4.98 39.30 -13.66
N ARG A 62 5.04 39.56 -14.97
CA ARG A 62 5.14 38.49 -15.99
C ARG A 62 6.37 37.63 -15.78
N ARG A 63 7.57 38.22 -15.65
CA ARG A 63 8.80 37.46 -15.39
C ARG A 63 8.73 36.65 -14.09
N ALA A 64 8.07 37.18 -13.05
CA ALA A 64 7.88 36.44 -11.80
C ALA A 64 6.91 35.26 -11.96
N ALA A 65 5.84 35.43 -12.75
CA ALA A 65 4.91 34.35 -13.07
C ALA A 65 5.55 33.28 -13.95
N GLU A 66 6.32 33.66 -14.97
CA GLU A 66 7.11 32.76 -15.81
C GLU A 66 8.14 31.98 -14.99
N GLY A 67 8.83 32.64 -14.05
CA GLY A 67 9.74 31.97 -13.11
C GLY A 67 9.02 30.95 -12.22
N SER A 68 7.84 31.30 -11.70
CA SER A 68 7.02 30.36 -10.92
C SER A 68 6.55 29.17 -11.76
N LEU A 69 6.21 29.39 -13.02
CA LEU A 69 5.79 28.34 -13.94
C LEU A 69 6.95 27.39 -14.25
N ALA A 70 8.12 27.92 -14.57
CA ALA A 70 9.33 27.14 -14.78
C ALA A 70 9.73 26.32 -13.52
N ASP A 71 9.55 26.88 -12.33
CA ASP A 71 9.77 26.15 -11.07
C ASP A 71 8.79 24.99 -10.89
N THR A 72 7.51 25.19 -11.24
CA THR A 72 6.52 24.11 -11.19
C THR A 72 6.77 23.02 -12.22
N GLU A 73 7.15 23.38 -13.45
CA GLU A 73 7.54 22.44 -14.50
C GLU A 73 8.78 21.63 -14.08
N ASN A 74 9.76 22.28 -13.46
CA ASN A 74 10.95 21.60 -12.93
C ASN A 74 10.63 20.64 -11.77
N ARG A 75 9.62 20.94 -10.95
CA ARG A 75 9.14 20.01 -9.90
C ARG A 75 8.39 18.84 -10.52
N PHE A 76 7.55 19.10 -11.51
CA PHE A 76 6.81 18.06 -12.24
C PHE A 76 7.76 17.13 -12.99
N ALA A 77 8.77 17.66 -13.68
CA ALA A 77 9.80 16.87 -14.36
C ALA A 77 10.57 15.96 -13.38
N ARG A 78 10.92 16.47 -12.19
CA ARG A 78 11.54 15.67 -11.12
C ARG A 78 10.61 14.57 -10.60
N LEU A 79 9.32 14.88 -10.42
CA LEU A 79 8.34 13.90 -9.97
C LEU A 79 8.13 12.80 -11.01
N LYS A 80 8.09 13.16 -12.30
CA LYS A 80 7.99 12.23 -13.43
C LYS A 80 9.22 11.31 -13.50
N ALA A 81 10.42 11.87 -13.35
CA ALA A 81 11.66 11.06 -13.30
C ALA A 81 11.64 10.09 -12.11
N PHE A 82 11.21 10.55 -10.93
CA PHE A 82 11.07 9.70 -9.75
C PHE A 82 10.06 8.56 -9.97
N ALA A 83 8.90 8.85 -10.57
CA ALA A 83 7.89 7.85 -10.88
C ALA A 83 8.41 6.80 -11.89
N GLN A 84 9.15 7.24 -12.92
CA GLN A 84 9.77 6.34 -13.89
C GLN A 84 10.84 5.45 -13.25
N ASP A 85 11.67 5.99 -12.35
CA ASP A 85 12.66 5.20 -11.61
C ASP A 85 12.00 4.22 -10.63
N ALA A 86 10.88 4.58 -10.01
CA ALA A 86 10.11 3.66 -9.17
C ALA A 86 9.52 2.49 -10.00
N LEU A 87 9.02 2.78 -11.20
CA LEU A 87 8.54 1.74 -12.13
C LEU A 87 9.67 0.84 -12.60
N ARG A 88 10.83 1.39 -12.98
CA ARG A 88 12.01 0.60 -13.36
C ARG A 88 12.46 -0.33 -12.23
N LYS A 89 12.56 0.18 -10.99
CA LYS A 89 12.93 -0.63 -9.83
C LYS A 89 11.93 -1.75 -9.56
N ARG A 90 10.63 -1.48 -9.71
CA ARG A 90 9.61 -2.53 -9.62
C ARG A 90 9.84 -3.61 -10.66
N ASP A 91 10.06 -3.22 -11.91
CA ASP A 91 10.25 -4.15 -13.01
C ASP A 91 11.55 -4.96 -12.85
N GLU A 92 12.63 -4.35 -12.39
CA GLU A 92 13.89 -5.02 -12.00
C GLU A 92 13.67 -6.06 -10.89
N LEU A 93 12.96 -5.70 -9.82
CA LEU A 93 12.62 -6.63 -8.74
C LEU A 93 11.75 -7.80 -9.22
N THR A 94 10.80 -7.55 -10.13
CA THR A 94 10.00 -8.63 -10.73
C THR A 94 10.84 -9.55 -11.62
N ALA A 95 11.80 -8.99 -12.37
CA ALA A 95 12.72 -9.77 -13.19
C ALA A 95 13.67 -10.62 -12.33
N GLU A 96 14.21 -10.05 -11.24
CA GLU A 96 15.03 -10.77 -10.26
C GLU A 96 14.26 -11.89 -9.56
N ALA A 97 12.99 -11.64 -9.19
CA ALA A 97 12.13 -12.66 -8.62
C ALA A 97 11.89 -13.81 -9.61
N ALA A 98 11.64 -13.50 -10.88
CA ALA A 98 11.48 -14.49 -11.93
C ALA A 98 12.77 -15.26 -12.24
N ALA A 99 13.94 -14.62 -12.15
CA ALA A 99 15.24 -15.26 -12.29
C ALA A 99 15.55 -16.18 -11.10
N SER A 100 15.24 -15.73 -9.88
CA SER A 100 15.38 -16.52 -8.65
C SER A 100 14.47 -17.75 -8.68
N ALA A 101 13.23 -17.61 -9.12
CA ALA A 101 12.30 -18.74 -9.30
C ALA A 101 12.82 -19.76 -10.31
N ARG A 102 13.42 -19.30 -11.43
CA ARG A 102 14.05 -20.17 -12.42
C ARG A 102 15.28 -20.90 -11.86
N SER A 103 16.11 -20.23 -11.07
CA SER A 103 17.26 -20.84 -10.39
C SER A 103 16.82 -21.93 -9.40
N VAL A 104 15.79 -21.66 -8.58
CA VAL A 104 15.22 -22.66 -7.65
C VAL A 104 14.66 -23.87 -8.42
N ALA A 105 13.94 -23.63 -9.52
CA ALA A 105 13.44 -24.73 -10.36
C ALA A 105 14.57 -25.57 -10.98
N ALA A 106 15.68 -24.94 -11.39
CA ALA A 106 16.86 -25.63 -11.90
C ALA A 106 17.54 -26.49 -10.82
N LEU A 107 17.73 -25.95 -9.61
CA LEU A 107 18.29 -26.70 -8.47
C LEU A 107 17.38 -27.87 -8.06
N GLN A 108 16.06 -27.69 -8.11
CA GLN A 108 15.10 -28.78 -7.89
C GLN A 108 15.22 -29.87 -8.96
N ALA A 109 15.41 -29.50 -10.23
CA ALA A 109 15.63 -30.46 -11.31
C ALA A 109 16.97 -31.21 -11.14
N GLU A 110 18.05 -30.53 -10.74
CA GLU A 110 19.38 -31.12 -10.53
C GLU A 110 19.38 -32.07 -9.32
N SER A 111 18.70 -31.72 -8.23
CA SER A 111 18.51 -32.59 -7.07
C SER A 111 17.66 -33.83 -7.41
N ALA A 112 16.61 -33.68 -8.21
CA ALA A 112 15.82 -34.80 -8.70
C ALA A 112 16.62 -35.73 -9.63
N ALA A 113 17.48 -35.17 -10.49
CA ALA A 113 18.40 -35.95 -11.33
C ALA A 113 19.44 -36.71 -10.49
N SER A 114 20.00 -36.06 -9.46
CA SER A 114 20.95 -36.67 -8.53
C SER A 114 20.31 -37.81 -7.73
N ALA A 115 19.07 -37.63 -7.27
CA ALA A 115 18.30 -38.68 -6.59
C ALA A 115 18.06 -39.91 -7.50
N ARG A 116 17.75 -39.68 -8.78
CA ARG A 116 17.61 -40.77 -9.78
C ARG A 116 18.93 -41.50 -10.02
N SER A 117 20.05 -40.77 -10.10
CA SER A 117 21.39 -41.36 -10.26
C SER A 117 21.77 -42.24 -9.06
N LEU A 118 21.52 -41.77 -7.83
CA LEU A 118 21.73 -42.55 -6.61
C LEU A 118 20.87 -43.82 -6.58
N ALA A 119 19.60 -43.73 -6.97
CA ALA A 119 18.71 -44.89 -7.06
C ALA A 119 19.21 -45.92 -8.09
N ALA A 120 19.76 -45.47 -9.22
CA ALA A 120 20.36 -46.35 -10.22
C ALA A 120 21.60 -47.08 -9.69
N LEU A 121 22.51 -46.37 -9.00
CA LEU A 121 23.69 -46.98 -8.37
C LEU A 121 23.31 -47.98 -7.26
N GLN A 122 22.25 -47.70 -6.49
CA GLN A 122 21.71 -48.64 -5.50
C GLN A 122 21.16 -49.90 -6.16
N ALA A 123 20.45 -49.78 -7.29
CA ALA A 123 19.96 -50.92 -8.04
C ALA A 123 21.10 -51.77 -8.62
N GLU A 124 22.15 -51.12 -9.14
CA GLU A 124 23.31 -51.79 -9.72
C GLU A 124 24.16 -52.51 -8.66
N SER A 125 24.36 -51.89 -7.48
CA SER A 125 25.03 -52.55 -6.34
C SER A 125 24.20 -53.72 -5.76
N ALA A 126 22.87 -53.63 -5.75
CA ALA A 126 22.02 -54.74 -5.38
C ALA A 126 22.11 -55.89 -6.41
N ALA A 127 22.22 -55.58 -7.70
CA ALA A 127 22.40 -56.59 -8.75
C ALA A 127 23.77 -57.27 -8.65
N SER A 128 24.85 -56.51 -8.42
CA SER A 128 26.19 -57.06 -8.25
C SER A 128 26.30 -57.92 -6.98
N ALA A 129 25.68 -57.52 -5.87
CA ALA A 129 25.59 -58.31 -4.65
C ALA A 129 24.89 -59.66 -4.87
N ARG A 130 23.79 -59.68 -5.65
CA ARG A 130 23.12 -60.92 -6.05
C ARG A 130 24.02 -61.81 -6.92
N SER A 131 24.78 -61.23 -7.84
CA SER A 131 25.73 -62.00 -8.66
C SER A 131 26.87 -62.61 -7.83
N LEU A 132 27.40 -61.88 -6.85
CA LEU A 132 28.42 -62.37 -5.92
C LEU A 132 27.87 -63.50 -5.05
N ALA A 133 26.64 -63.37 -4.55
CA ALA A 133 25.98 -64.42 -3.79
C ALA A 133 25.79 -65.70 -4.63
N ALA A 134 25.43 -65.55 -5.91
CA ALA A 134 25.33 -66.69 -6.84
C ALA A 134 26.68 -67.36 -7.07
N LEU A 135 27.75 -66.59 -7.32
CA LEU A 135 29.10 -67.12 -7.48
C LEU A 135 29.63 -67.80 -6.20
N GLN A 136 29.32 -67.26 -5.03
CA GLN A 136 29.66 -67.89 -3.75
C GLN A 136 28.91 -69.21 -3.54
N ALA A 137 27.63 -69.28 -3.93
CA ALA A 137 26.86 -70.52 -3.88
C ALA A 137 27.42 -71.57 -4.85
N GLU A 138 27.81 -71.17 -6.06
CA GLU A 138 28.48 -72.04 -7.03
C GLU A 138 29.85 -72.51 -6.52
N ALA A 139 30.64 -71.63 -5.92
CA ALA A 139 31.93 -71.95 -5.32
C ALA A 139 31.79 -72.90 -4.12
N ALA A 140 30.78 -72.69 -3.26
CA ALA A 140 30.45 -73.59 -2.16
C ALA A 140 30.02 -74.98 -2.68
N THR A 141 29.22 -75.00 -3.76
CA THR A 141 28.81 -76.24 -4.42
C THR A 141 30.00 -76.97 -5.03
N ALA A 142 30.88 -76.26 -5.74
CA ALA A 142 32.10 -76.81 -6.32
C ALA A 142 33.06 -77.33 -5.22
N SER A 143 33.20 -76.58 -4.12
CA SER A 143 34.01 -76.99 -2.97
C SER A 143 33.45 -78.24 -2.29
N SER A 144 32.12 -78.37 -2.19
CA SER A 144 31.45 -79.59 -1.72
C SER A 144 31.67 -80.77 -2.67
N MET A 145 31.59 -80.55 -3.98
CA MET A 145 31.91 -81.59 -4.97
C MET A 145 33.38 -82.00 -4.93
N LEU A 146 34.31 -81.06 -4.74
CA LEU A 146 35.73 -81.34 -4.60
C LEU A 146 36.04 -82.07 -3.30
N SER A 147 35.43 -81.66 -2.18
CA SER A 147 35.60 -82.30 -0.88
C SER A 147 35.02 -83.72 -0.89
N SER A 148 33.83 -83.92 -1.45
CA SER A 148 33.26 -85.26 -1.62
C SER A 148 34.03 -86.10 -2.65
N GLY A 149 34.60 -85.49 -3.68
CA GLY A 149 35.55 -86.13 -4.59
C GLY A 149 36.82 -86.57 -3.87
N PHE A 150 37.38 -85.70 -3.01
CA PHE A 150 38.56 -85.98 -2.21
C PHE A 150 38.28 -87.05 -1.17
N GLU A 151 37.12 -87.06 -0.52
CA GLU A 151 36.70 -88.14 0.38
C GLU A 151 36.52 -89.46 -0.36
N ARG A 152 35.98 -89.47 -1.59
CA ARG A 152 35.88 -90.69 -2.42
C ARG A 152 37.25 -91.19 -2.89
N ILE A 153 38.18 -90.29 -3.19
CA ILE A 153 39.56 -90.63 -3.55
C ILE A 153 40.33 -91.09 -2.30
N SER A 154 40.15 -90.43 -1.16
CA SER A 154 40.76 -90.76 0.13
C SER A 154 40.21 -92.05 0.72
N ALA A 155 38.92 -92.37 0.53
CA ALA A 155 38.34 -93.66 0.89
C ALA A 155 38.85 -94.80 -0.01
N LYS A 156 39.31 -94.48 -1.23
CA LYS A 156 40.06 -95.39 -2.10
C LYS A 156 41.57 -95.41 -1.82
N ALA A 157 42.07 -94.48 -0.99
CA ALA A 157 43.48 -94.29 -0.70
C ALA A 157 43.72 -94.23 0.82
N SER A 158 43.51 -95.36 1.50
CA SER A 158 44.06 -95.63 2.84
C SER A 158 44.08 -97.14 3.11
N PRO A 159 45.10 -97.67 3.79
CA PRO A 159 46.40 -97.98 3.18
C PRO A 159 46.68 -99.49 3.16
N SER A 160 47.36 -99.97 2.13
CA SER A 160 48.23 -101.15 2.26
C SER A 160 49.33 -101.07 1.20
N SER A 161 50.57 -101.13 1.70
CA SER A 161 51.85 -101.22 0.98
C SER A 161 52.58 -99.90 0.61
N ALA A 162 53.91 -100.03 0.65
CA ALA A 162 54.98 -99.04 0.69
C ALA A 162 55.11 -98.15 -0.58
N PRO A 163 55.80 -96.99 -0.52
CA PRO A 163 55.93 -96.09 -1.66
C PRO A 163 56.77 -96.73 -2.77
N ALA A 164 56.14 -96.98 -3.92
CA ALA A 164 56.82 -97.35 -5.15
C ALA A 164 57.45 -96.10 -5.82
N PRO A 165 58.65 -96.19 -6.43
CA PRO A 165 59.24 -95.07 -7.15
C PRO A 165 58.43 -94.77 -8.41
N LEU A 166 58.24 -93.47 -8.69
CA LEU A 166 57.58 -92.99 -9.91
C LEU A 166 58.36 -93.44 -11.17
N PRO A 167 57.67 -93.90 -12.24
CA PRO A 167 58.33 -94.31 -13.47
C PRO A 167 58.80 -93.08 -14.25
N THR A 168 60.11 -92.89 -14.35
CA THR A 168 60.74 -91.91 -15.24
C THR A 168 60.66 -92.40 -16.69
N SER A 169 59.52 -92.17 -17.35
CA SER A 169 59.38 -92.40 -18.79
C SER A 169 59.92 -91.19 -19.58
N GLN A 170 61.07 -91.36 -20.23
CA GLN A 170 61.69 -90.38 -21.13
C GLN A 170 60.85 -90.01 -22.37
N LYS A 171 59.70 -90.64 -22.61
CA LYS A 171 58.87 -90.40 -23.81
C LYS A 171 57.93 -89.18 -23.71
N TYR A 172 57.80 -88.55 -22.54
CA TYR A 172 57.01 -87.31 -22.36
C TYR A 172 57.86 -86.10 -21.94
N SER A 173 59.18 -86.28 -21.77
CA SER A 173 60.07 -85.19 -21.31
C SER A 173 60.38 -84.14 -22.38
N SER A 174 60.11 -84.41 -23.66
CA SER A 174 60.39 -83.47 -24.77
C SER A 174 59.31 -82.39 -24.97
N GLY A 175 58.15 -82.49 -24.31
CA GLY A 175 57.06 -81.51 -24.39
C GLY A 175 56.93 -80.57 -23.18
N LEU A 176 57.56 -80.92 -22.06
CA LEU A 176 57.51 -80.16 -20.81
C LEU A 176 58.09 -78.74 -20.90
N PRO A 177 59.24 -78.50 -21.58
CA PRO A 177 59.76 -77.15 -21.75
C PRO A 177 58.84 -76.23 -22.57
N ALA A 178 58.17 -76.77 -23.60
CA ALA A 178 57.23 -76.02 -24.43
C ALA A 178 55.94 -75.68 -23.66
N LEU A 179 55.44 -76.61 -22.84
CA LEU A 179 54.32 -76.36 -21.93
C LEU A 179 54.68 -75.32 -20.86
N ALA A 180 55.86 -75.42 -20.24
CA ALA A 180 56.34 -74.46 -19.26
C ALA A 180 56.47 -73.05 -19.86
N TYR A 181 57.04 -72.93 -21.06
CA TYR A 181 57.12 -71.66 -21.80
C TYR A 181 55.74 -71.11 -22.13
N GLY A 182 54.81 -71.94 -22.60
CA GLY A 182 53.43 -71.52 -22.91
C GLY A 182 52.65 -71.07 -21.68
N VAL A 183 52.85 -71.71 -20.53
CA VAL A 183 52.26 -71.28 -19.24
C VAL A 183 52.88 -69.96 -18.79
N LEU A 184 54.21 -69.81 -18.85
CA LEU A 184 54.90 -68.58 -18.46
C LEU A 184 54.52 -67.41 -19.37
N LYS A 185 54.41 -67.64 -20.67
CA LYS A 185 53.96 -66.64 -21.64
C LYS A 185 52.53 -66.19 -21.34
N ARG A 186 51.58 -67.11 -21.17
CA ARG A 186 50.21 -66.75 -20.78
C ARG A 186 50.16 -66.02 -19.44
N ALA A 187 50.97 -66.43 -18.47
CA ALA A 187 51.04 -65.74 -17.17
C ALA A 187 51.54 -64.30 -17.33
N ASN A 188 52.57 -64.07 -18.16
CA ASN A 188 53.03 -62.72 -18.48
C ASN A 188 52.00 -61.93 -19.27
N ASP A 189 51.37 -62.51 -20.29
CA ASP A 189 50.30 -61.87 -21.05
C ASP A 189 49.13 -61.46 -20.12
N ILE A 190 48.77 -62.31 -19.14
CA ILE A 190 47.77 -61.99 -18.10
C ILE A 190 48.24 -60.84 -17.19
N VAL A 191 49.51 -60.84 -16.77
CA VAL A 191 50.06 -59.76 -15.95
C VAL A 191 50.06 -58.45 -16.71
N ASP A 192 50.44 -58.46 -17.99
CA ASP A 192 50.42 -57.29 -18.86
C ASP A 192 48.98 -56.77 -19.08
N ASP A 193 48.01 -57.68 -19.28
CA ASP A 193 46.59 -57.33 -19.35
C ASP A 193 46.07 -56.74 -18.03
N LEU A 194 46.47 -57.29 -16.89
CA LEU A 194 46.11 -56.76 -15.57
C LEU A 194 46.73 -55.39 -15.31
N LEU A 195 47.99 -55.18 -15.70
CA LEU A 195 48.65 -53.88 -15.62
C LEU A 195 47.95 -52.85 -16.52
N ALA A 196 47.59 -53.23 -17.74
CA ALA A 196 46.83 -52.38 -18.65
C ALA A 196 45.45 -52.00 -18.08
N GLN A 197 44.77 -52.94 -17.43
CA GLN A 197 43.50 -52.68 -16.73
C GLN A 197 43.67 -51.74 -15.53
N ILE A 198 44.73 -51.92 -14.73
CA ILE A 198 45.05 -51.03 -13.60
C ILE A 198 45.34 -49.62 -14.10
N ASP A 199 46.11 -49.48 -15.18
CA ASP A 199 46.41 -48.18 -15.79
C ASP A 199 45.15 -47.52 -16.36
N ALA A 200 44.25 -48.28 -17.00
CA ALA A 200 42.97 -47.77 -17.47
C ALA A 200 42.11 -47.27 -16.29
N ALA A 201 41.99 -48.06 -15.22
CA ALA A 201 41.25 -47.69 -14.02
C ALA A 201 41.84 -46.45 -13.32
N ASN A 202 43.17 -46.33 -13.28
CA ASN A 202 43.84 -45.15 -12.74
C ASN A 202 43.52 -43.89 -13.56
N ARG A 203 43.56 -43.98 -14.90
CA ARG A 203 43.19 -42.86 -15.78
C ARG A 203 41.73 -42.45 -15.59
N ASP A 204 40.81 -43.40 -15.47
CA ASP A 204 39.39 -43.09 -15.24
C ASP A 204 39.15 -42.42 -13.89
N ARG A 205 39.83 -42.89 -12.84
CA ARG A 205 39.79 -42.25 -11.52
C ARG A 205 40.37 -40.84 -11.53
N ASP A 206 41.49 -40.62 -12.23
CA ASP A 206 42.11 -39.30 -12.29
C ASP A 206 41.23 -38.31 -13.09
N ARG A 207 40.59 -38.76 -14.20
CA ARG A 207 39.55 -37.96 -14.88
C ARG A 207 38.37 -37.62 -13.98
N ALA A 208 37.89 -38.57 -13.17
CA ALA A 208 36.81 -38.30 -12.22
C ALA A 208 37.21 -37.28 -11.15
N ARG A 209 38.48 -37.28 -10.71
CA ARG A 209 39.01 -36.24 -9.80
C ARG A 209 39.06 -34.88 -10.46
N GLU A 210 39.59 -34.77 -11.67
CA GLU A 210 39.65 -33.52 -12.42
C GLU A 210 38.25 -32.92 -12.64
N GLN A 211 37.26 -33.76 -12.98
CA GLN A 211 35.87 -33.33 -13.10
C GLN A 211 35.29 -32.83 -11.77
N MET A 212 35.55 -33.55 -10.68
CA MET A 212 35.13 -33.13 -9.34
C MET A 212 35.80 -31.82 -8.91
N GLU A 213 37.10 -31.65 -9.18
CA GLU A 213 37.84 -30.42 -8.92
C GLU A 213 37.26 -29.26 -9.71
N HIS A 214 36.96 -29.46 -11.00
CA HIS A 214 36.32 -28.44 -11.83
C HIS A 214 34.94 -28.04 -11.28
N ARG A 215 34.10 -29.01 -10.88
CA ARG A 215 32.80 -28.71 -10.26
C ARG A 215 32.96 -28.02 -8.91
N ASN A 216 33.99 -28.37 -8.12
CA ASN A 216 34.28 -27.70 -6.85
C ASN A 216 34.69 -26.23 -7.06
N TYR A 217 35.54 -25.94 -8.05
CA TYR A 217 35.85 -24.55 -8.42
C TYR A 217 34.63 -23.79 -8.90
N GLN A 218 33.76 -24.43 -9.70
CA GLN A 218 32.51 -23.80 -10.14
C GLN A 218 31.60 -23.48 -8.96
N ILE A 219 31.42 -24.42 -8.02
CA ILE A 219 30.64 -24.20 -6.79
C ILE A 219 31.23 -23.04 -5.97
N ALA A 220 32.56 -22.95 -5.84
CA ALA A 220 33.19 -21.87 -5.10
C ALA A 220 32.92 -20.49 -5.71
N ILE A 221 32.86 -20.39 -7.04
CA ILE A 221 32.49 -19.16 -7.75
C ILE A 221 31.02 -18.84 -7.49
N GLU A 222 30.12 -19.81 -7.70
CA GLU A 222 28.68 -19.64 -7.47
C GLU A 222 28.39 -19.19 -6.03
N VAL A 223 29.07 -19.79 -5.03
CA VAL A 223 28.94 -19.40 -3.62
C VAL A 223 29.45 -17.97 -3.40
N SER A 224 30.58 -17.59 -3.98
CA SER A 224 31.13 -16.23 -3.82
C SER A 224 30.19 -15.16 -4.43
N GLU A 225 29.57 -15.46 -5.57
CA GLU A 225 28.58 -14.57 -6.21
C GLU A 225 27.30 -14.44 -5.37
N LEU A 226 26.83 -15.55 -4.79
CA LEU A 226 25.69 -15.53 -3.87
C LEU A 226 25.99 -14.76 -2.58
N GLU A 227 27.18 -14.93 -2.02
CA GLU A 227 27.62 -14.19 -0.82
C GLU A 227 27.71 -12.68 -1.10
N ALA A 228 28.24 -12.28 -2.25
CA ALA A 228 28.26 -10.87 -2.66
C ALA A 228 26.85 -10.29 -2.85
N SER A 229 25.96 -11.04 -3.50
CA SER A 229 24.56 -10.64 -3.70
C SER A 229 23.81 -10.53 -2.37
N LEU A 230 24.04 -11.46 -1.44
CA LEU A 230 23.49 -11.44 -0.09
C LEU A 230 23.98 -10.21 0.70
N ALA A 231 25.29 -9.89 0.60
CA ALA A 231 25.86 -8.71 1.24
C ALA A 231 25.23 -7.42 0.71
N SER A 232 25.07 -7.28 -0.61
CA SER A 232 24.38 -6.14 -1.23
C SER A 232 22.96 -5.99 -0.67
N ARG A 233 22.16 -7.05 -0.74
CA ARG A 233 20.78 -7.05 -0.22
C ARG A 233 20.72 -6.76 1.28
N SER A 234 21.68 -7.21 2.07
CA SER A 234 21.77 -6.89 3.50
C SER A 234 21.94 -5.38 3.73
N THR A 235 22.83 -4.73 2.96
CA THR A 235 23.04 -3.28 3.08
C THR A 235 21.81 -2.47 2.64
N GLU A 236 21.11 -2.94 1.60
CA GLU A 236 19.84 -2.34 1.17
C GLU A 236 18.76 -2.46 2.25
N CYS A 237 18.61 -3.64 2.86
CA CYS A 237 17.70 -3.86 3.99
C CYS A 237 18.01 -2.94 5.18
N GLU A 238 19.28 -2.76 5.53
CA GLU A 238 19.67 -1.82 6.58
C GLU A 238 19.35 -0.37 6.21
N SER A 239 19.56 0.02 4.96
CA SER A 239 19.21 1.37 4.48
C SER A 239 17.71 1.62 4.54
N LEU A 240 16.90 0.66 4.08
CA LEU A 240 15.44 0.72 4.12
C LEU A 240 14.94 0.74 5.57
N SER A 241 15.54 -0.04 6.47
CA SER A 241 15.21 -0.04 7.89
C SER A 241 15.46 1.34 8.54
N LYS A 242 16.56 2.01 8.18
CA LYS A 242 16.84 3.38 8.63
C LYS A 242 15.83 4.38 8.08
N PHE A 243 15.49 4.30 6.79
CA PHE A 243 14.47 5.16 6.18
C PHE A 243 13.08 4.95 6.80
N LEU A 244 12.68 3.71 7.08
CA LEU A 244 11.42 3.40 7.75
C LEU A 244 11.39 3.98 9.17
N SER A 245 12.50 3.86 9.90
CA SER A 245 12.62 4.44 11.24
C SER A 245 12.50 5.97 11.23
N GLN A 246 13.10 6.63 10.23
CA GLN A 246 12.95 8.07 10.02
C GLN A 246 11.50 8.44 9.70
N ARG A 247 10.83 7.69 8.81
CA ARG A 247 9.42 7.91 8.47
C ARG A 247 8.49 7.71 9.66
N GLU A 248 8.73 6.70 10.50
CA GLU A 248 7.93 6.48 11.71
C GLU A 248 8.09 7.65 12.71
N ALA A 249 9.29 8.22 12.81
CA ALA A 249 9.52 9.41 13.62
C ALA A 249 8.78 10.64 13.07
N GLU A 250 8.84 10.88 11.76
CA GLU A 250 8.08 11.96 11.10
C GLU A 250 6.56 11.79 11.28
N ILE A 251 6.05 10.57 11.15
CA ILE A 251 4.63 10.25 11.38
C ILE A 251 4.25 10.53 12.84
N SER A 252 5.11 10.16 13.79
CA SER A 252 4.87 10.42 15.22
C SER A 252 4.80 11.93 15.50
N GLU A 253 5.71 12.73 14.93
CA GLU A 253 5.68 14.18 15.07
C GLU A 253 4.43 14.81 14.45
N LEU A 254 3.99 14.31 13.29
CA LEU A 254 2.74 14.76 12.66
C LEU A 254 1.50 14.39 13.50
N ARG A 255 1.48 13.18 14.09
CA ARG A 255 0.41 12.76 15.01
C ARG A 255 0.35 13.68 16.24
N ASP A 256 1.49 14.03 16.83
CA ASP A 256 1.56 14.96 17.96
C ASP A 256 1.06 16.37 17.58
N LYS A 257 1.38 16.85 16.37
CA LYS A 257 0.86 18.12 15.84
C LYS A 257 -0.66 18.09 15.66
N ILE A 258 -1.20 16.99 15.11
CA ILE A 258 -2.65 16.82 14.96
C ILE A 258 -3.33 16.85 16.33
N LEU A 259 -2.84 16.08 17.31
CA LEU A 259 -3.37 16.08 18.67
C LEU A 259 -3.31 17.48 19.32
N SER A 260 -2.24 18.24 19.07
CA SER A 260 -2.13 19.62 19.55
C SER A 260 -3.17 20.54 18.90
N LEU A 261 -3.43 20.40 17.61
CA LEU A 261 -4.43 21.19 16.89
C LEU A 261 -5.85 20.82 17.30
N GLU A 262 -6.14 19.52 17.47
CA GLU A 262 -7.41 19.02 18.00
C GLU A 262 -7.65 19.57 19.41
N GLY A 263 -6.66 19.53 20.29
CA GLY A 263 -6.77 20.11 21.63
C GLY A 263 -7.02 21.63 21.63
N LYS A 264 -6.45 22.38 20.66
CA LYS A 264 -6.75 23.81 20.47
C LYS A 264 -8.17 24.04 19.95
N LEU A 265 -8.64 23.20 19.02
CA LEU A 265 -10.01 23.25 18.52
C LEU A 265 -11.01 22.97 19.63
N ASP A 266 -10.76 21.95 20.45
CA ASP A 266 -11.57 21.61 21.62
C ASP A 266 -11.64 22.75 22.64
N ALA A 267 -10.52 23.44 22.87
CA ALA A 267 -10.50 24.61 23.73
C ALA A 267 -11.30 25.80 23.18
N GLN A 268 -11.50 25.90 21.86
CA GLN A 268 -12.30 26.96 21.22
C GLN A 268 -13.81 26.67 21.23
N ARG A 269 -14.23 25.40 21.29
CA ARG A 269 -15.66 25.00 21.34
C ARG A 269 -16.48 25.72 22.43
N PRO A 270 -16.04 25.78 23.71
CA PRO A 270 -16.81 26.48 24.74
C PRO A 270 -16.90 27.99 24.49
N VAL A 271 -15.85 28.61 23.94
CA VAL A 271 -15.85 30.04 23.62
C VAL A 271 -16.89 30.35 22.54
N LEU A 272 -17.00 29.50 21.52
CA LEU A 272 -18.02 29.66 20.48
C LEU A 272 -19.44 29.46 21.01
N ALA A 273 -19.65 28.48 21.89
CA ALA A 273 -20.93 28.26 22.56
C ALA A 273 -21.33 29.49 23.39
N GLU A 274 -20.39 30.09 24.14
CA GLU A 274 -20.62 31.33 24.88
C GLU A 274 -20.94 32.51 23.95
N GLN A 275 -20.21 32.68 22.85
CA GLN A 275 -20.46 33.75 21.88
C GLN A 275 -21.84 33.66 21.24
N ILE A 276 -22.26 32.47 20.80
CA ILE A 276 -23.60 32.23 20.25
C ILE A 276 -24.66 32.54 21.32
N GLY A 277 -24.44 32.09 22.56
CA GLY A 277 -25.32 32.40 23.69
C GLY A 277 -25.45 33.90 23.96
N CYS A 278 -24.34 34.65 23.90
CA CYS A 278 -24.34 36.11 24.05
C CYS A 278 -25.07 36.80 22.89
N ALA A 279 -24.82 36.39 21.64
CA ALA A 279 -25.49 36.95 20.47
C ALA A 279 -27.01 36.72 20.52
N SER A 280 -27.45 35.52 20.94
CA SER A 280 -28.88 35.22 21.12
C SER A 280 -29.52 36.12 22.18
N LYS A 281 -28.90 36.25 23.36
CA LYS A 281 -29.41 37.12 24.42
C LYS A 281 -29.52 38.57 23.98
N LEU A 282 -28.49 39.08 23.30
CA LEU A 282 -28.46 40.45 22.81
C LEU A 282 -29.53 40.68 21.74
N TYR A 283 -29.73 39.72 20.84
CA TYR A 283 -30.83 39.76 19.87
C TYR A 283 -32.20 39.82 20.56
N ASP A 284 -32.45 38.95 21.55
CA ASP A 284 -33.72 38.91 22.28
C ASP A 284 -33.97 40.22 23.06
N GLU A 285 -32.96 40.76 23.75
CA GLU A 285 -33.06 42.02 24.49
C GLU A 285 -33.38 43.21 23.58
N ILE A 286 -32.69 43.34 22.43
CA ILE A 286 -32.94 44.43 21.49
C ILE A 286 -34.32 44.27 20.84
N ARG A 287 -34.74 43.04 20.56
CA ARG A 287 -36.09 42.77 20.04
C ARG A 287 -37.16 43.26 21.00
N GLU A 288 -36.99 43.08 22.31
CA GLU A 288 -37.91 43.63 23.31
C GLU A 288 -37.91 45.17 23.31
N VAL A 289 -36.77 45.83 23.12
CA VAL A 289 -36.72 47.30 22.96
C VAL A 289 -37.53 47.76 21.74
N VAL A 290 -37.38 47.07 20.60
CA VAL A 290 -38.19 47.38 19.40
C VAL A 290 -39.67 47.18 19.67
N LYS A 291 -40.07 46.10 20.35
CA LYS A 291 -41.49 45.85 20.72
C LYS A 291 -42.12 46.99 21.53
N LEU A 292 -41.35 47.60 22.45
CA LEU A 292 -41.85 48.69 23.29
C LEU A 292 -42.10 49.98 22.50
N VAL A 293 -41.38 50.19 21.40
CA VAL A 293 -41.48 51.41 20.58
C VAL A 293 -42.40 51.24 19.39
N ASP A 294 -42.34 50.08 18.73
CA ASP A 294 -43.07 49.76 17.50
C ASP A 294 -43.43 48.27 17.49
N ALA A 295 -44.58 47.93 18.07
CA ALA A 295 -45.06 46.56 18.20
C ALA A 295 -45.30 45.87 16.84
N ASP A 296 -45.66 46.63 15.81
CA ASP A 296 -45.90 46.12 14.46
C ASP A 296 -44.58 45.75 13.79
N ALA A 297 -43.54 46.59 13.91
CA ALA A 297 -42.20 46.27 13.41
C ALA A 297 -41.63 45.03 14.10
N ALA A 298 -41.83 44.87 15.41
CA ALA A 298 -41.30 43.74 16.13
C ALA A 298 -41.93 42.39 15.77
N SER A 299 -43.18 42.39 15.28
CA SER A 299 -43.89 41.18 14.85
C SER A 299 -43.34 40.57 13.56
N THR A 300 -42.60 41.37 12.76
CA THR A 300 -41.95 40.93 11.52
C THR A 300 -40.58 40.28 11.74
N LEU A 301 -40.03 40.39 12.95
CA LEU A 301 -38.72 39.85 13.32
C LEU A 301 -38.82 38.36 13.66
N SER A 302 -37.89 37.58 13.11
CA SER A 302 -37.80 36.13 13.35
C SER A 302 -37.66 35.83 14.85
N ASP A 303 -38.40 34.84 15.32
CA ASP A 303 -38.12 34.17 16.61
C ASP A 303 -36.75 33.47 16.52
N SER A 304 -36.00 33.49 17.62
CA SER A 304 -34.57 33.19 17.63
C SER A 304 -34.25 31.78 17.12
N VAL A 305 -33.25 31.68 16.22
CA VAL A 305 -32.77 30.44 15.58
C VAL A 305 -31.29 30.21 15.90
N PHE A 306 -30.79 30.74 17.01
CA PHE A 306 -29.38 30.63 17.39
C PHE A 306 -29.18 29.46 18.34
N VAL A 307 -29.10 28.25 17.79
CA VAL A 307 -28.82 27.03 18.57
C VAL A 307 -27.44 26.52 18.22
N TRP A 308 -26.56 26.46 19.22
CA TRP A 308 -25.27 25.81 19.08
C TRP A 308 -25.45 24.31 18.80
N LYS A 309 -24.75 23.80 17.78
CA LYS A 309 -24.65 22.37 17.50
C LYS A 309 -23.22 21.91 17.79
N GLU A 310 -23.09 21.05 18.79
CA GLU A 310 -21.81 20.53 19.31
C GLU A 310 -20.91 19.84 18.27
N THR A 311 -21.50 19.38 17.16
CA THR A 311 -20.86 18.47 16.21
C THR A 311 -20.04 19.14 15.12
N ASP A 312 -20.27 20.42 14.82
CA ASP A 312 -19.58 21.11 13.72
C ASP A 312 -19.14 22.53 14.14
N VAL A 313 -17.82 22.72 14.24
CA VAL A 313 -17.21 23.99 14.63
C VAL A 313 -17.31 25.02 13.50
N GLU A 314 -17.31 24.60 12.23
CA GLU A 314 -17.45 25.48 11.07
C GLU A 314 -18.89 25.98 10.95
N GLU A 315 -19.88 25.09 11.08
CA GLU A 315 -21.30 25.47 11.18
C GLU A 315 -21.52 26.38 12.40
N SER A 316 -20.89 26.09 13.55
CA SER A 316 -20.98 26.94 14.75
C SER A 316 -20.40 28.34 14.56
N LEU A 317 -19.25 28.47 13.88
CA LEU A 317 -18.65 29.76 13.54
C LEU A 317 -19.58 30.56 12.62
N LYS A 318 -20.19 29.90 11.64
CA LYS A 318 -21.16 30.52 10.74
C LYS A 318 -22.40 31.00 11.48
N VAL A 319 -22.98 30.17 12.36
CA VAL A 319 -24.14 30.53 13.20
C VAL A 319 -23.81 31.70 14.13
N SER A 320 -22.60 31.73 14.71
CA SER A 320 -22.13 32.86 15.55
C SER A 320 -22.03 34.16 14.75
N LEU A 321 -21.45 34.10 13.54
CA LEU A 321 -21.32 35.25 12.65
C LEU A 321 -22.69 35.77 12.18
N GLU A 322 -23.57 34.87 11.74
CA GLU A 322 -24.92 35.23 11.32
C GLU A 322 -25.72 35.82 12.49
N GLY A 323 -25.58 35.27 13.70
CA GLY A 323 -26.26 35.79 14.88
C GLY A 323 -25.77 37.16 15.34
N THR A 324 -24.46 37.39 15.32
CA THR A 324 -23.91 38.72 15.62
C THR A 324 -24.30 39.76 14.57
N LYS A 325 -24.35 39.38 13.28
CA LYS A 325 -24.81 40.26 12.20
C LYS A 325 -26.29 40.63 12.37
N LEU A 326 -27.16 39.66 12.61
CA LEU A 326 -28.59 39.89 12.82
C LEU A 326 -28.86 40.75 14.07
N ALA A 327 -28.11 40.51 15.15
CA ALA A 327 -28.17 41.32 16.35
C ALA A 327 -27.75 42.78 16.09
N TYR A 328 -26.72 43.01 15.27
CA TYR A 328 -26.30 44.35 14.87
C TYR A 328 -27.33 45.07 13.98
N GLU A 329 -27.89 44.37 12.98
CA GLU A 329 -28.94 44.93 12.11
C GLU A 329 -30.17 45.31 12.92
N LEU A 330 -30.56 44.47 13.88
CA LEU A 330 -31.65 44.75 14.80
C LEU A 330 -31.33 45.94 15.73
N ALA A 331 -30.10 46.06 16.20
CA ALA A 331 -29.65 47.21 17.01
C ALA A 331 -29.77 48.53 16.23
N ALA A 332 -29.38 48.54 14.95
CA ALA A 332 -29.50 49.70 14.08
C ALA A 332 -30.97 50.11 13.87
N MET A 333 -31.84 49.12 13.62
CA MET A 333 -33.29 49.36 13.52
C MET A 333 -33.86 49.90 14.83
N ALA A 334 -33.48 49.32 15.98
CA ALA A 334 -33.92 49.80 17.29
C ALA A 334 -33.50 51.26 17.52
N LEU A 335 -32.27 51.63 17.15
CA LEU A 335 -31.78 53.01 17.25
C LEU A 335 -32.65 53.97 16.42
N GLU A 336 -32.96 53.61 15.16
CA GLU A 336 -33.80 54.42 14.28
C GLU A 336 -35.22 54.60 14.86
N LYS A 337 -35.84 53.50 15.32
CA LYS A 337 -37.19 53.51 15.87
C LYS A 337 -37.29 54.28 17.17
N VAL A 338 -36.34 54.07 18.10
CA VAL A 338 -36.26 54.83 19.35
C VAL A 338 -36.04 56.32 19.05
N GLY A 339 -35.16 56.66 18.10
CA GLY A 339 -34.94 58.03 17.66
C GLY A 339 -36.22 58.69 17.15
N ALA A 340 -36.93 58.04 16.22
CA ALA A 340 -38.19 58.55 15.69
C ALA A 340 -39.27 58.74 16.79
N CYS A 341 -39.31 57.86 17.79
CA CYS A 341 -40.20 57.99 18.93
C CYS A 341 -39.82 59.19 19.82
N ILE A 342 -38.53 59.41 20.07
CA ILE A 342 -38.04 60.58 20.81
C ILE A 342 -38.41 61.87 20.07
N ASP A 343 -38.16 61.94 18.76
CA ASP A 343 -38.49 63.11 17.94
C ASP A 343 -40.00 63.43 17.96
N ASP A 344 -40.86 62.40 17.86
CA ASP A 344 -42.32 62.55 18.01
C ASP A 344 -42.70 63.10 19.39
N LYS A 345 -42.07 62.58 20.47
CA LYS A 345 -42.31 63.07 21.84
C LYS A 345 -41.81 64.50 22.04
N GLU A 346 -40.65 64.85 21.49
CA GLU A 346 -40.12 66.21 21.53
C GLU A 346 -41.00 67.21 20.77
N SER A 347 -41.52 66.83 19.60
CA SER A 347 -42.45 67.67 18.84
C SER A 347 -43.76 67.91 19.61
N LYS A 348 -44.28 66.88 20.29
CA LYS A 348 -45.45 66.98 21.18
C LYS A 348 -45.18 67.84 22.40
N LEU A 349 -44.00 67.70 23.01
CA LEU A 349 -43.59 68.54 24.14
C LEU A 349 -43.47 70.01 23.73
N ARG A 350 -42.86 70.30 22.58
CA ARG A 350 -42.75 71.65 22.04
C ARG A 350 -44.13 72.26 21.78
N GLY A 351 -45.04 71.50 21.16
CA GLY A 351 -46.42 71.96 20.96
C GLY A 351 -47.22 72.15 22.25
N LEU A 352 -46.92 71.39 23.32
CA LEU A 352 -47.48 71.62 24.65
C LEU A 352 -46.88 72.85 25.32
N GLU A 353 -45.58 73.07 25.16
CA GLU A 353 -44.85 74.25 25.66
C GLU A 353 -45.39 75.53 24.99
N ASP A 354 -45.55 75.53 23.66
CA ASP A 354 -46.16 76.63 22.91
C ASP A 354 -47.58 76.95 23.42
N ARG A 355 -48.40 75.92 23.69
CA ARG A 355 -49.73 76.09 24.29
C ARG A 355 -49.68 76.67 25.70
N VAL A 356 -48.70 76.27 26.50
CA VAL A 356 -48.51 76.84 27.85
C VAL A 356 -48.14 78.31 27.75
N ASP A 357 -47.25 78.68 26.83
CA ASP A 357 -46.87 80.07 26.57
C ASP A 357 -48.05 80.92 26.08
N GLU A 358 -48.90 80.37 25.21
CA GLU A 358 -50.16 81.01 24.80
C GLU A 358 -51.09 81.27 26.00
N LEU A 359 -51.31 80.25 26.84
CA LEU A 359 -52.13 80.38 28.05
C LEU A 359 -51.54 81.38 29.05
N ILE A 360 -50.22 81.47 29.16
CA ILE A 360 -49.55 82.48 30.00
C ILE A 360 -49.82 83.89 29.45
N LYS A 361 -49.67 84.10 28.13
CA LYS A 361 -49.98 85.37 27.48
C LYS A 361 -51.46 85.75 27.64
N GLU A 362 -52.38 84.80 27.48
CA GLU A 362 -53.81 85.02 27.71
C GLU A 362 -54.09 85.39 29.18
N LYS A 363 -53.49 84.68 30.14
CA LYS A 363 -53.59 85.01 31.57
C LYS A 363 -53.06 86.42 31.85
N GLU A 364 -51.93 86.80 31.26
CA GLU A 364 -51.37 88.15 31.40
C GLU A 364 -52.31 89.22 30.81
N HIS A 365 -52.86 88.97 29.63
CA HIS A 365 -53.83 89.86 28.98
C HIS A 365 -55.10 90.02 29.81
N ILE A 366 -55.67 88.91 30.30
CA ILE A 366 -56.81 88.92 31.23
C ILE A 366 -56.42 89.66 32.52
N GLY A 367 -55.21 89.47 33.03
CA GLY A 367 -54.69 90.18 34.20
C GLY A 367 -54.60 91.69 33.98
N VAL A 368 -54.19 92.13 32.79
CA VAL A 368 -54.20 93.56 32.40
C VAL A 368 -55.65 94.06 32.33
N LEU A 369 -56.55 93.35 31.65
CA LEU A 369 -57.96 93.73 31.55
C LEU A 369 -58.64 93.84 32.93
N LEU A 370 -58.37 92.90 33.83
CA LEU A 370 -58.88 92.94 35.21
C LEU A 370 -58.29 94.11 35.99
N ARG A 371 -56.98 94.39 35.87
CA ARG A 371 -56.37 95.58 36.48
C ARG A 371 -56.99 96.86 35.91
N SER A 372 -57.21 96.95 34.60
CA SER A 372 -57.85 98.09 33.95
C SER A 372 -59.33 98.25 34.37
N ALA A 373 -60.08 97.16 34.53
CA ALA A 373 -61.46 97.20 35.03
C ALA A 373 -61.53 97.61 36.51
N LEU A 374 -60.61 97.11 37.34
CA LEU A 374 -60.46 97.55 38.73
C LEU A 374 -59.99 99.00 38.83
N GLN A 375 -59.14 99.45 37.92
CA GLN A 375 -58.68 100.84 37.86
C GLN A 375 -59.77 101.77 37.35
N ALA A 376 -60.62 101.33 36.43
CA ALA A 376 -61.80 102.07 35.97
C ALA A 376 -62.83 102.22 37.10
N THR A 377 -63.16 101.15 37.81
CA THR A 377 -64.09 101.20 38.96
C THR A 377 -63.52 102.00 40.13
N THR A 378 -62.21 101.93 40.42
CA THR A 378 -61.58 102.82 41.41
C THR A 378 -61.46 104.26 40.92
N SER A 379 -61.28 104.52 39.62
CA SER A 379 -61.29 105.88 39.06
C SER A 379 -62.68 106.52 39.07
N GLU A 380 -63.75 105.73 38.89
CA GLU A 380 -65.13 106.20 39.06
C GLU A 380 -65.45 106.44 40.54
N VAL A 381 -65.02 105.54 41.45
CA VAL A 381 -65.14 105.77 42.90
C VAL A 381 -64.30 106.96 43.36
N LEU A 382 -63.12 107.18 42.77
CA LEU A 382 -62.27 108.35 43.02
C LEU A 382 -62.84 109.63 42.39
N LYS A 383 -63.53 109.57 41.25
CA LYS A 383 -64.28 110.71 40.69
C LYS A 383 -65.50 111.07 41.53
N VAL A 384 -66.22 110.09 42.06
CA VAL A 384 -67.31 110.32 43.02
C VAL A 384 -66.76 110.88 44.35
N ALA A 385 -65.56 110.46 44.77
CA ALA A 385 -64.86 111.06 45.91
C ALA A 385 -64.31 112.46 45.59
N GLU A 386 -63.79 112.73 44.38
CA GLU A 386 -63.36 114.04 43.89
C GLU A 386 -64.54 115.01 43.76
N ASP A 387 -65.71 114.56 43.29
CA ASP A 387 -66.91 115.37 43.20
C ASP A 387 -67.47 115.67 44.61
N GLY A 388 -67.37 114.72 45.56
CA GLY A 388 -67.66 114.97 46.99
C GLY A 388 -66.62 115.87 47.70
N LEU A 389 -65.35 115.83 47.28
CA LEU A 389 -64.28 116.74 47.74
C LEU A 389 -64.37 118.13 47.11
N ARG A 390 -64.93 118.25 45.90
CA ARG A 390 -65.27 119.51 45.22
C ARG A 390 -66.46 120.20 45.89
N GLU A 391 -67.43 119.43 46.39
CA GLU A 391 -68.51 119.91 47.27
C GLU A 391 -68.01 120.31 48.68
N ALA A 392 -66.82 119.82 49.07
CA ALA A 392 -66.10 120.17 50.31
C ALA A 392 -64.96 121.22 50.14
N GLY A 393 -64.70 121.72 48.93
CA GLY A 393 -63.84 122.89 48.69
C GLY A 393 -62.31 122.67 48.61
N ILE A 394 -61.81 121.55 48.07
CA ILE A 394 -60.36 121.32 47.88
C ILE A 394 -60.00 121.23 46.39
N GLU A 395 -59.26 122.21 45.87
CA GLU A 395 -58.70 122.26 44.50
C GLU A 395 -57.22 121.85 44.47
N ILE A 396 -56.85 120.90 43.61
CA ILE A 396 -55.45 120.64 43.20
C ILE A 396 -55.43 120.47 41.68
N GLY A 397 -55.01 121.51 40.97
CA GLY A 397 -54.83 121.50 39.51
C GLY A 397 -53.37 121.30 39.11
N LEU A 398 -53.13 120.74 37.91
CA LEU A 398 -51.90 120.94 37.14
C LEU A 398 -52.16 120.77 35.62
N ASP A 399 -52.46 121.92 35.01
CA ASP A 399 -51.97 122.49 33.74
C ASP A 399 -51.61 121.60 32.52
N GLU A 400 -52.37 121.82 31.44
CA GLU A 400 -52.00 121.53 30.05
C GLU A 400 -51.04 122.61 29.52
N ARG A 401 -50.04 122.23 28.70
CA ARG A 401 -49.27 123.19 27.89
C ARG A 401 -49.05 122.71 26.44
N LYS A 402 -49.88 123.26 25.56
CA LYS A 402 -49.64 123.84 24.23
C LYS A 402 -48.29 123.58 23.50
N GLU A 403 -48.45 123.04 22.28
CA GLU A 403 -48.07 123.59 20.96
C GLU A 403 -46.61 123.81 20.49
N HIS A 404 -46.46 123.65 19.16
CA HIS A 404 -45.50 124.23 18.18
C HIS A 404 -44.26 123.42 17.71
N ARG A 405 -44.37 122.93 16.45
CA ARG A 405 -43.31 122.86 15.41
C ARG A 405 -42.98 124.31 14.94
N PRO A 406 -41.97 124.63 14.09
CA PRO A 406 -40.90 123.85 13.43
C PRO A 406 -39.50 124.55 13.32
N GLY A 407 -38.46 123.78 12.93
CA GLY A 407 -37.38 124.27 12.06
C GLY A 407 -35.96 124.49 12.64
N SER A 408 -34.97 124.03 11.86
CA SER A 408 -33.53 124.37 11.86
C SER A 408 -32.50 123.43 12.56
N VAL A 409 -32.36 122.18 12.11
CA VAL A 409 -31.14 121.37 12.41
C VAL A 409 -30.75 120.40 11.25
N GLU A 410 -30.90 120.80 9.97
CA GLU A 410 -30.61 119.89 8.83
C GLU A 410 -29.12 119.52 8.65
N LYS A 411 -28.16 120.16 9.34
CA LYS A 411 -26.72 119.84 9.19
C LYS A 411 -26.18 118.85 10.24
N ASP A 412 -26.82 118.76 11.41
CA ASP A 412 -26.40 117.85 12.48
C ASP A 412 -27.05 116.45 12.31
N GLU A 413 -28.25 116.41 11.73
CA GLU A 413 -28.95 115.17 11.34
C GLU A 413 -28.26 114.44 10.18
N VAL A 414 -27.69 115.18 9.21
CA VAL A 414 -26.94 114.59 8.09
C VAL A 414 -25.59 114.02 8.54
N CYS A 415 -24.90 114.70 9.46
CA CYS A 415 -23.66 114.19 10.06
C CYS A 415 -23.88 112.95 10.95
N THR A 416 -24.98 112.91 11.70
CA THR A 416 -25.35 111.73 12.50
C THR A 416 -25.83 110.56 11.64
N LEU A 417 -26.59 110.80 10.56
CA LEU A 417 -26.94 109.77 9.57
C LEU A 417 -25.71 109.25 8.82
N ALA A 418 -24.77 110.12 8.43
CA ALA A 418 -23.53 109.71 7.78
C ALA A 418 -22.66 108.84 8.72
N GLY A 419 -22.58 109.19 10.00
CA GLY A 419 -21.89 108.38 11.02
C GLY A 419 -22.57 107.03 11.28
N ALA A 420 -23.91 106.98 11.30
CA ALA A 420 -24.66 105.72 11.40
C ALA A 420 -24.48 104.83 10.15
N LEU A 421 -24.46 105.43 8.95
CA LEU A 421 -24.18 104.73 7.70
C LEU A 421 -22.73 104.21 7.66
N GLU A 422 -21.76 105.00 8.13
CA GLU A 422 -20.36 104.58 8.22
C GLU A 422 -20.18 103.44 9.23
N ASN A 423 -20.86 103.50 10.38
CA ASN A 423 -20.82 102.42 11.36
C ASN A 423 -21.47 101.13 10.85
N THR A 424 -22.63 101.23 10.20
CA THR A 424 -23.28 100.07 9.56
C THR A 424 -22.47 99.52 8.37
N MET A 425 -21.79 100.38 7.62
CA MET A 425 -20.85 99.98 6.57
C MET A 425 -19.65 99.25 7.14
N LYS A 426 -19.00 99.77 8.19
CA LYS A 426 -17.89 99.09 8.89
C LYS A 426 -18.34 97.75 9.48
N GLU A 427 -19.52 97.70 10.09
CA GLU A 427 -20.08 96.46 10.62
C GLU A 427 -20.37 95.44 9.50
N SER A 428 -20.90 95.89 8.35
CA SER A 428 -21.09 95.04 7.18
C SER A 428 -19.76 94.55 6.60
N GLN A 429 -18.72 95.39 6.64
CA GLN A 429 -17.40 95.05 6.12
C GLN A 429 -16.69 94.03 7.01
N VAL A 430 -16.85 94.11 8.34
CA VAL A 430 -16.39 93.07 9.27
C VAL A 430 -17.12 91.75 9.01
N LYS A 431 -18.45 91.77 8.85
CA LYS A 431 -19.24 90.57 8.52
C LYS A 431 -18.83 89.94 7.19
N ILE A 432 -18.51 90.76 6.17
CA ILE A 432 -18.00 90.26 4.89
C ILE A 432 -16.67 89.53 5.09
N VAL A 433 -15.72 90.10 5.86
CA VAL A 433 -14.44 89.46 6.15
C VAL A 433 -14.61 88.17 6.96
N GLU A 434 -15.52 88.14 7.95
CA GLU A 434 -15.83 86.94 8.72
C GLU A 434 -16.42 85.82 7.84
N LEU A 435 -17.35 86.15 6.96
CA LEU A 435 -17.92 85.21 5.99
C LEU A 435 -16.86 84.72 5.00
N GLU A 436 -15.96 85.58 4.54
CA GLU A 436 -14.85 85.19 3.68
C GLU A 436 -13.92 84.18 4.37
N HIS A 437 -13.56 84.39 5.64
CA HIS A 437 -12.78 83.44 6.42
C HIS A 437 -13.51 82.10 6.62
N LEU A 438 -14.82 82.12 6.92
CA LEU A 438 -15.61 80.89 7.04
C LEU A 438 -15.66 80.12 5.72
N VAL A 439 -15.85 80.81 4.60
CA VAL A 439 -15.82 80.18 3.27
C VAL A 439 -14.44 79.61 2.96
N GLN A 440 -13.35 80.30 3.33
CA GLN A 440 -12.00 79.77 3.19
C GLN A 440 -11.75 78.54 4.06
N ALA A 441 -12.23 78.53 5.31
CA ALA A 441 -12.16 77.38 6.21
C ALA A 441 -12.91 76.16 5.64
N LEU A 442 -14.15 76.36 5.17
CA LEU A 442 -14.94 75.31 4.53
C LEU A 442 -14.29 74.78 3.24
N ARG A 443 -13.62 75.64 2.46
CA ARG A 443 -12.84 75.21 1.29
C ARG A 443 -11.63 74.36 1.69
N ALA A 444 -10.96 74.69 2.78
CA ALA A 444 -9.83 73.90 3.29
C ALA A 444 -10.31 72.53 3.81
N GLU A 445 -11.40 72.49 4.58
CA GLU A 445 -12.03 71.24 5.05
C GLU A 445 -12.49 70.36 3.88
N SER A 446 -13.13 70.95 2.87
CA SER A 446 -13.53 70.25 1.64
C SER A 446 -12.32 69.71 0.88
N GLY A 447 -11.19 70.43 0.90
CA GLY A 447 -9.92 69.97 0.34
C GLY A 447 -9.37 68.74 1.07
N LEU A 448 -9.36 68.75 2.40
CA LEU A 448 -8.92 67.61 3.22
C LEU A 448 -9.80 66.38 3.00
N LEU A 449 -11.12 66.55 2.99
CA LEU A 449 -12.06 65.45 2.70
C LEU A 449 -11.83 64.86 1.30
N ARG A 450 -11.55 65.70 0.29
CA ARG A 450 -11.21 65.24 -1.06
C ARG A 450 -9.94 64.39 -1.05
N THR A 451 -8.87 64.84 -0.39
CA THR A 451 -7.62 64.06 -0.31
C THR A 451 -7.81 62.72 0.41
N ARG A 452 -8.68 62.67 1.44
CA ARG A 452 -9.03 61.43 2.12
C ARG A 452 -9.80 60.48 1.21
N LEU A 453 -10.77 60.99 0.45
CA LEU A 453 -11.53 60.20 -0.52
C LEU A 453 -10.63 59.66 -1.64
N GLU A 454 -9.73 60.47 -2.17
CA GLU A 454 -8.72 60.03 -3.16
C GLU A 454 -7.79 58.94 -2.59
N GLY A 455 -7.44 59.03 -1.29
CA GLY A 455 -6.70 57.98 -0.59
C GLY A 455 -7.50 56.67 -0.51
N GLN A 456 -8.77 56.74 -0.08
CA GLN A 456 -9.66 55.58 0.00
C GLN A 456 -9.91 54.97 -1.39
N GLU A 457 -10.05 55.78 -2.44
CA GLU A 457 -10.22 55.29 -3.81
C GLU A 457 -9.00 54.46 -4.27
N LYS A 458 -7.78 54.93 -3.97
CA LYS A 458 -6.54 54.19 -4.29
C LYS A 458 -6.46 52.86 -3.53
N GLU A 459 -6.82 52.85 -2.25
CA GLU A 459 -6.88 51.62 -1.45
C GLU A 459 -7.89 50.62 -2.02
N ILE A 460 -9.09 51.08 -2.39
CA ILE A 460 -10.12 50.25 -3.03
C ILE A 460 -9.61 49.68 -4.35
N VAL A 461 -8.93 50.47 -5.17
CA VAL A 461 -8.34 50.00 -6.44
C VAL A 461 -7.26 48.94 -6.18
N GLN A 462 -6.43 49.11 -5.16
CA GLN A 462 -5.42 48.12 -4.79
C GLN A 462 -6.04 46.82 -4.30
N LEU A 463 -7.05 46.88 -3.43
CA LEU A 463 -7.79 45.72 -2.95
C LEU A 463 -8.47 44.98 -4.11
N ARG A 464 -9.08 45.69 -5.06
CA ARG A 464 -9.65 45.08 -6.27
C ARG A 464 -8.61 44.35 -7.11
N LYS A 465 -7.40 44.90 -7.25
CA LYS A 465 -6.29 44.22 -7.96
C LYS A 465 -5.87 42.94 -7.22
N GLN A 466 -5.80 42.97 -5.89
CA GLN A 466 -5.49 41.78 -5.07
C GLN A 466 -6.56 40.70 -5.17
N ILE A 467 -7.85 41.07 -5.14
CA ILE A 467 -8.97 40.14 -5.30
C ILE A 467 -8.86 39.43 -6.65
N LYS A 468 -8.68 40.17 -7.75
CA LYS A 468 -8.51 39.57 -9.09
C LYS A 468 -7.33 38.60 -9.17
N HIS A 469 -6.21 38.91 -8.51
CA HIS A 469 -5.06 38.01 -8.45
C HIS A 469 -5.34 36.74 -7.66
N LEU A 470 -6.13 36.83 -6.58
CA LEU A 470 -6.55 35.67 -5.82
C LEU A 470 -7.55 34.81 -6.59
N GLU A 471 -8.51 35.42 -7.28
CA GLU A 471 -9.47 34.72 -8.16
C GLU A 471 -8.75 33.93 -9.27
N GLU A 472 -7.72 34.52 -9.88
CA GLU A 472 -6.93 33.83 -10.91
C GLU A 472 -6.11 32.67 -10.33
N LYS A 473 -5.54 32.84 -9.14
CA LYS A 473 -4.85 31.74 -8.43
C LYS A 473 -5.80 30.61 -8.06
N GLU A 474 -7.01 30.95 -7.62
CA GLU A 474 -8.06 29.97 -7.33
C GLU A 474 -8.45 29.22 -8.61
N ARG A 475 -8.65 29.92 -9.72
CA ARG A 475 -8.93 29.31 -11.03
C ARG A 475 -7.86 28.29 -11.43
N VAL A 476 -6.58 28.69 -11.37
CA VAL A 476 -5.45 27.81 -11.72
C VAL A 476 -5.34 26.62 -10.75
N ALA A 477 -5.58 26.84 -9.46
CA ALA A 477 -5.58 25.76 -8.48
C ALA A 477 -6.72 24.76 -8.74
N ASN A 478 -7.92 25.24 -9.08
CA ASN A 478 -9.06 24.39 -9.43
C ASN A 478 -8.76 23.55 -10.69
N GLU A 479 -8.22 24.15 -11.75
CA GLU A 479 -7.79 23.42 -12.95
C GLU A 479 -6.73 22.35 -12.63
N SER A 480 -5.79 22.66 -11.73
CA SER A 480 -4.79 21.68 -11.28
C SER A 480 -5.42 20.52 -10.49
N VAL A 481 -6.40 20.81 -9.62
CA VAL A 481 -7.11 19.78 -8.84
C VAL A 481 -7.95 18.90 -9.76
N GLU A 482 -8.62 19.48 -10.76
CA GLU A 482 -9.38 18.74 -11.78
C GLU A 482 -8.46 17.80 -12.57
N GLY A 483 -7.28 18.26 -12.99
CA GLY A 483 -6.28 17.42 -13.65
C GLY A 483 -5.82 16.25 -12.78
N LEU A 484 -5.49 16.51 -11.50
CA LEU A 484 -5.13 15.46 -10.55
C LEU A 484 -6.28 14.47 -10.31
N MET A 485 -7.52 14.94 -10.30
CA MET A 485 -8.69 14.07 -10.16
C MET A 485 -8.83 13.12 -11.34
N MET A 486 -8.62 13.60 -12.58
CA MET A 486 -8.60 12.74 -13.77
C MET A 486 -7.49 11.68 -13.68
N ASP A 487 -6.28 12.06 -13.28
CA ASP A 487 -5.16 11.12 -13.12
C ASP A 487 -5.43 10.07 -12.03
N VAL A 488 -6.02 10.47 -10.90
CA VAL A 488 -6.44 9.56 -9.83
C VAL A 488 -7.46 8.56 -10.36
N THR A 489 -8.49 9.00 -11.10
CA THR A 489 -9.49 8.09 -11.66
C THR A 489 -8.88 7.11 -12.68
N ALA A 490 -7.94 7.56 -13.52
CA ALA A 490 -7.22 6.70 -14.45
C ALA A 490 -6.36 5.64 -13.73
N ALA A 491 -5.66 6.05 -12.67
CA ALA A 491 -4.87 5.15 -11.83
C ALA A 491 -5.76 4.13 -11.10
N GLU A 492 -6.92 4.54 -10.60
CA GLU A 492 -7.88 3.62 -9.97
C GLU A 492 -8.41 2.58 -10.95
N GLU A 493 -8.70 2.96 -12.19
CA GLU A 493 -9.08 2.00 -13.23
C GLU A 493 -7.96 1.04 -13.56
N GLU A 494 -6.72 1.52 -13.63
CA GLU A 494 -5.56 0.66 -13.85
C GLU A 494 -5.38 -0.33 -12.70
N ILE A 495 -5.46 0.12 -11.45
CA ILE A 495 -5.45 -0.76 -10.27
C ILE A 495 -6.54 -1.83 -10.36
N LYS A 496 -7.76 -1.47 -10.81
CA LYS A 496 -8.84 -2.45 -11.03
C LYS A 496 -8.46 -3.46 -12.12
N ARG A 497 -7.82 -3.05 -13.21
CA ARG A 497 -7.34 -3.96 -14.27
C ARG A 497 -6.27 -4.93 -13.73
N TRP A 498 -5.27 -4.44 -12.99
CA TRP A 498 -4.23 -5.27 -12.39
C TRP A 498 -4.80 -6.27 -11.37
N LYS A 499 -5.76 -5.84 -10.54
CA LYS A 499 -6.46 -6.73 -9.60
C LYS A 499 -7.19 -7.86 -10.31
N MET A 500 -7.98 -7.55 -11.34
CA MET A 500 -8.69 -8.54 -12.14
C MET A 500 -7.74 -9.51 -12.86
N ALA A 501 -6.58 -9.04 -13.32
CA ALA A 501 -5.57 -9.89 -13.93
C ALA A 501 -4.94 -10.86 -12.90
N ALA A 502 -4.59 -10.35 -11.72
CA ALA A 502 -4.02 -11.15 -10.63
C ALA A 502 -5.02 -12.20 -10.11
N GLU A 503 -6.30 -11.88 -10.01
CA GLU A 503 -7.34 -12.85 -9.63
C GLU A 503 -7.46 -13.98 -10.64
N LYS A 504 -7.46 -13.66 -11.95
CA LYS A 504 -7.49 -14.68 -13.02
C LYS A 504 -6.25 -15.57 -13.00
N GLU A 505 -5.08 -15.00 -12.76
CA GLU A 505 -3.84 -15.77 -12.64
C GLU A 505 -3.88 -16.69 -11.41
N ALA A 506 -4.40 -16.20 -10.28
CA ALA A 506 -4.59 -17.02 -9.08
C ALA A 506 -5.62 -18.14 -9.30
N GLU A 507 -6.69 -17.89 -10.05
CA GLU A 507 -7.67 -18.92 -10.45
C GLU A 507 -7.04 -19.98 -11.36
N ALA A 508 -6.25 -19.56 -12.35
CA ALA A 508 -5.51 -20.48 -13.22
C ALA A 508 -4.50 -21.32 -12.41
N GLY A 509 -3.77 -20.69 -11.48
CA GLY A 509 -2.87 -21.37 -10.56
C GLY A 509 -3.57 -22.43 -9.71
N ARG A 510 -4.73 -22.10 -9.14
CA ARG A 510 -5.55 -23.07 -8.38
C ARG A 510 -6.03 -24.25 -9.22
N SER A 511 -6.39 -24.03 -10.49
CA SER A 511 -6.78 -25.12 -11.40
C SER A 511 -5.61 -26.08 -11.65
N VAL A 512 -4.42 -25.55 -11.90
CA VAL A 512 -3.20 -26.34 -12.10
C VAL A 512 -2.82 -27.11 -10.84
N GLU A 513 -2.94 -26.51 -9.66
CA GLU A 513 -2.73 -27.19 -8.38
C GLU A 513 -3.71 -28.37 -8.19
N GLN A 514 -4.98 -28.18 -8.55
CA GLN A 514 -5.98 -29.26 -8.50
C GLN A 514 -5.62 -30.41 -9.45
N GLU A 515 -5.15 -30.11 -10.67
CA GLU A 515 -4.68 -31.12 -11.62
C GLU A 515 -3.48 -31.91 -11.06
N PHE A 516 -2.49 -31.23 -10.47
CA PHE A 516 -1.36 -31.89 -9.82
C PHE A 516 -1.80 -32.74 -8.63
N GLN A 517 -2.75 -32.26 -7.83
CA GLN A 517 -3.29 -33.02 -6.71
C GLN A 517 -3.96 -34.32 -7.19
N ILE A 518 -4.72 -34.26 -8.30
CA ILE A 518 -5.32 -35.45 -8.92
C ILE A 518 -4.23 -36.40 -9.40
N GLN A 519 -3.20 -35.91 -10.11
CA GLN A 519 -2.07 -36.73 -10.58
C GLN A 519 -1.34 -37.41 -9.42
N ILE A 520 -1.03 -36.68 -8.35
CA ILE A 520 -0.39 -37.23 -7.15
C ILE A 520 -1.28 -38.31 -6.52
N SER A 521 -2.60 -38.10 -6.46
CA SER A 521 -3.52 -39.10 -5.93
C SER A 521 -3.55 -40.38 -6.76
N SER A 522 -3.49 -40.27 -8.10
CA SER A 522 -3.40 -41.40 -9.02
C SER A 522 -2.10 -42.17 -8.83
N LEU A 523 -0.96 -41.46 -8.84
CA LEU A 523 0.36 -42.09 -8.66
C LEU A 523 0.50 -42.76 -7.29
N ARG A 524 -0.08 -42.19 -6.23
CA ARG A 524 -0.14 -42.84 -4.92
C ARG A 524 -0.93 -44.14 -4.96
N LYS A 525 -2.06 -44.15 -5.65
CA LYS A 525 -2.88 -45.36 -5.83
C LYS A 525 -2.11 -46.44 -6.59
N GLU A 526 -1.48 -46.09 -7.72
CA GLU A 526 -0.65 -47.02 -8.50
C GLU A 526 0.54 -47.56 -7.69
N LEU A 527 1.16 -46.72 -6.87
CA LEU A 527 2.23 -47.13 -5.96
C LEU A 527 1.74 -48.15 -4.94
N ASP A 528 0.55 -47.93 -4.35
CA ASP A 528 -0.01 -48.84 -3.36
C ASP A 528 -0.47 -50.16 -4.00
N GLU A 529 -1.03 -50.14 -5.20
CA GLU A 529 -1.33 -51.33 -6.01
C GLU A 529 -0.05 -52.13 -6.31
N ALA A 530 1.03 -51.45 -6.72
CA ALA A 530 2.33 -52.09 -6.97
C ALA A 530 2.94 -52.71 -5.71
N LYS A 531 2.82 -52.05 -4.55
CA LYS A 531 3.26 -52.61 -3.26
C LYS A 531 2.46 -53.85 -2.90
N GLN A 532 1.13 -53.83 -3.09
CA GLN A 532 0.28 -55.01 -2.84
C GLN A 532 0.71 -56.18 -3.73
N ALA A 533 0.90 -55.94 -5.03
CA ALA A 533 1.40 -56.96 -5.96
C ALA A 533 2.79 -57.50 -5.56
N MET A 534 3.69 -56.64 -5.07
CA MET A 534 5.01 -57.06 -4.59
C MET A 534 4.88 -57.99 -3.37
N VAL A 535 4.02 -57.66 -2.40
CA VAL A 535 3.77 -58.52 -1.23
C VAL A 535 3.19 -59.87 -1.64
N GLU A 536 2.27 -59.91 -2.61
CA GLU A 536 1.75 -61.17 -3.14
C GLU A 536 2.82 -62.04 -3.81
N LEU A 537 3.72 -61.42 -4.59
CA LEU A 537 4.84 -62.12 -5.22
C LEU A 537 5.85 -62.62 -4.18
N GLU A 538 6.11 -61.84 -3.14
CA GLU A 538 6.97 -62.25 -2.03
C GLU A 538 6.37 -63.47 -1.29
N ASN A 539 5.06 -63.48 -1.05
CA ASN A 539 4.39 -64.64 -0.44
C ASN A 539 4.44 -65.87 -1.34
N LYS A 540 4.25 -65.71 -2.66
CA LYS A 540 4.40 -66.80 -3.64
C LYS A 540 5.84 -67.34 -3.67
N LEU A 541 6.83 -66.45 -3.54
CA LEU A 541 8.23 -66.82 -3.47
C LEU A 541 8.52 -67.60 -2.19
N LYS A 542 8.06 -67.13 -1.02
CA LYS A 542 8.19 -67.87 0.26
C LYS A 542 7.57 -69.26 0.18
N PHE A 543 6.36 -69.39 -0.39
CA PHE A 543 5.75 -70.71 -0.60
C PHE A 543 6.59 -71.61 -1.53
N LYS A 544 7.18 -71.06 -2.60
CA LYS A 544 8.09 -71.80 -3.47
C LYS A 544 9.39 -72.20 -2.75
N GLU A 545 9.92 -71.35 -1.88
CA GLU A 545 11.09 -71.65 -1.06
C GLU A 545 10.79 -72.76 -0.04
N GLU A 546 9.63 -72.70 0.62
CA GLU A 546 9.19 -73.73 1.57
C GLU A 546 8.95 -75.08 0.87
N THR A 547 8.32 -75.08 -0.31
CA THR A 547 8.12 -76.31 -1.10
C THR A 547 9.45 -76.87 -1.62
N ALA A 548 10.40 -76.03 -2.04
CA ALA A 548 11.73 -76.46 -2.40
C ALA A 548 12.50 -77.04 -1.20
N ALA A 549 12.41 -76.41 -0.02
CA ALA A 549 13.02 -76.90 1.21
C ALA A 549 12.43 -78.26 1.63
N ALA A 550 11.11 -78.45 1.52
CA ALA A 550 10.45 -79.72 1.77
C ALA A 550 10.90 -80.81 0.78
N ALA A 551 11.02 -80.49 -0.50
CA ALA A 551 11.51 -81.41 -1.52
C ALA A 551 12.98 -81.81 -1.28
N MET A 552 13.83 -80.86 -0.89
CA MET A 552 15.22 -81.12 -0.48
C MET A 552 15.28 -82.05 0.74
N ALA A 553 14.49 -81.78 1.78
CA ALA A 553 14.42 -82.63 2.97
C ALA A 553 13.92 -84.06 2.65
N ALA A 554 12.93 -84.19 1.76
CA ALA A 554 12.44 -85.48 1.28
C ALA A 554 13.52 -86.26 0.50
N ARG A 555 14.28 -85.57 -0.36
CA ARG A 555 15.42 -86.16 -1.08
C ARG A 555 16.49 -86.62 -0.09
N ASP A 556 16.88 -85.81 0.88
CA ASP A 556 17.87 -86.19 1.89
C ASP A 556 17.42 -87.41 2.71
N ALA A 557 16.14 -87.50 3.04
CA ALA A 557 15.55 -88.66 3.70
C ALA A 557 15.59 -89.91 2.80
N ALA A 558 15.29 -89.76 1.50
CA ALA A 558 15.38 -90.83 0.52
C ALA A 558 16.83 -91.31 0.32
N GLU A 559 17.81 -90.40 0.22
CA GLU A 559 19.23 -90.74 0.12
C GLU A 559 19.73 -91.47 1.39
N LYS A 560 19.27 -91.06 2.58
CA LYS A 560 19.56 -91.79 3.84
C LYS A 560 18.95 -93.19 3.81
N SER A 561 17.70 -93.34 3.36
CA SER A 561 17.03 -94.64 3.20
C SER A 561 17.77 -95.54 2.21
N LEU A 562 18.21 -94.98 1.08
CA LEU A 562 18.99 -95.70 0.07
C LEU A 562 20.33 -96.18 0.63
N LYS A 563 21.09 -95.33 1.34
CA LYS A 563 22.34 -95.74 2.01
C LYS A 563 22.11 -96.87 3.02
N LEU A 564 21.00 -96.85 3.76
CA LEU A 564 20.61 -97.93 4.67
C LEU A 564 20.25 -99.23 3.90
N ALA A 565 19.60 -99.12 2.75
CA ALA A 565 19.32 -100.27 1.89
C ALA A 565 20.61 -100.86 1.30
N ASP A 566 21.53 -100.01 0.82
CA ASP A 566 22.82 -100.43 0.26
C ASP A 566 23.67 -101.16 1.30
N THR A 567 23.74 -100.66 2.53
CA THR A 567 24.45 -101.32 3.65
C THR A 567 23.80 -102.64 4.07
N ARG A 568 22.45 -102.73 4.03
CA ARG A 568 21.76 -104.02 4.21
C ARG A 568 22.07 -104.99 3.07
N SER A 569 22.09 -104.49 1.83
CA SER A 569 22.40 -105.30 0.64
C SER A 569 23.84 -105.82 0.65
N SER A 570 24.81 -105.01 1.09
CA SER A 570 26.20 -105.43 1.20
C SER A 570 26.36 -106.51 2.27
N ARG A 571 25.72 -106.35 3.43
CA ARG A 571 25.70 -107.38 4.47
C ARG A 571 25.04 -108.67 4.00
N LEU A 572 23.97 -108.58 3.20
CA LEU A 572 23.34 -109.75 2.60
C LEU A 572 24.26 -110.43 1.57
N ARG A 573 24.98 -109.65 0.75
CA ARG A 573 25.99 -110.17 -0.18
C ARG A 573 27.13 -110.86 0.55
N GLU A 574 27.69 -110.25 1.60
CA GLU A 574 28.71 -110.89 2.45
C GLU A 574 28.20 -112.22 3.03
N ARG A 575 26.95 -112.27 3.50
CA ARG A 575 26.33 -113.52 3.96
C ARG A 575 26.17 -114.55 2.84
N LEU A 576 25.80 -114.14 1.64
CA LEU A 576 25.69 -115.03 0.48
C LEU A 576 27.06 -115.56 0.06
N GLU A 577 28.09 -114.72 0.01
CA GLU A 577 29.47 -115.10 -0.28
C GLU A 577 30.00 -116.08 0.78
N GLU A 578 29.69 -115.84 2.06
CA GLU A 578 30.02 -116.76 3.15
C GLU A 578 29.29 -118.10 3.04
N LEU A 579 28.00 -118.10 2.72
CA LEU A 579 27.24 -119.34 2.44
C LEU A 579 27.78 -120.06 1.20
N ASN A 580 28.21 -119.32 0.16
CA ASN A 580 28.80 -119.91 -1.04
C ASN A 580 30.19 -120.50 -0.75
N ARG A 581 31.01 -119.84 0.08
CA ARG A 581 32.27 -120.40 0.60
C ARG A 581 32.02 -121.67 1.39
N GLN A 582 31.01 -121.69 2.26
CA GLN A 582 30.59 -122.89 2.99
C GLN A 582 30.11 -124.00 2.06
N LEU A 583 29.44 -123.65 0.95
CA LEU A 583 29.03 -124.61 -0.08
C LEU A 583 30.24 -125.20 -0.80
N GLU A 584 31.20 -124.38 -1.25
CA GLU A 584 32.45 -124.84 -1.89
C GLU A 584 33.30 -125.70 -0.93
N GLU A 585 33.36 -125.34 0.35
CA GLU A 585 33.99 -126.13 1.42
C GLU A 585 33.24 -127.45 1.69
N SER A 586 31.92 -127.47 1.52
CA SER A 586 31.11 -128.68 1.60
C SER A 586 31.28 -129.56 0.36
N ASP A 587 31.39 -128.95 -0.83
CA ASP A 587 31.52 -129.62 -2.13
C ASP A 587 32.90 -130.31 -2.24
N SER A 588 33.96 -129.63 -1.81
CA SER A 588 35.31 -130.20 -1.65
C SER A 588 35.41 -131.25 -0.54
N ARG A 589 34.46 -131.27 0.41
CA ARG A 589 34.30 -132.36 1.39
C ARG A 589 33.52 -133.55 0.82
N THR A 590 32.59 -133.32 -0.10
CA THR A 590 31.77 -134.36 -0.74
C THR A 590 32.44 -135.08 -1.91
N ASP A 591 33.59 -134.61 -2.40
CA ASP A 591 34.40 -135.31 -3.42
C ASP A 591 35.08 -136.61 -2.94
N SER A 592 34.81 -137.07 -1.70
CA SER A 592 35.34 -138.35 -1.20
C SER A 592 34.31 -139.36 -0.70
N VAL A 593 33.00 -139.08 -0.71
CA VAL A 593 31.99 -140.07 -0.28
C VAL A 593 30.70 -140.02 -1.12
N SER A 594 30.59 -141.00 -2.01
CA SER A 594 29.36 -141.75 -2.32
C SER A 594 28.20 -141.04 -3.04
N ARG A 595 28.02 -141.44 -4.32
CA ARG A 595 26.82 -142.16 -4.82
C ARG A 595 25.60 -142.12 -3.90
N ASN A 596 24.53 -141.43 -4.31
CA ASN A 596 23.19 -142.01 -4.46
C ASN A 596 22.21 -140.98 -5.04
N GLY A 597 21.39 -141.42 -5.99
CA GLY A 597 20.25 -140.64 -6.46
C GLY A 597 19.14 -140.55 -5.41
N HIS A 598 18.31 -139.50 -5.51
CA HIS A 598 16.87 -139.60 -5.78
C HIS A 598 16.14 -138.27 -5.53
N ARG A 599 15.24 -137.98 -6.50
CA ARG A 599 13.89 -137.39 -6.39
C ARG A 599 13.71 -135.88 -6.19
N TYR A 600 12.98 -135.33 -7.17
CA TYR A 600 12.08 -134.17 -7.14
C TYR A 600 11.36 -133.97 -5.80
N MET A 601 11.21 -132.70 -5.38
CA MET A 601 10.03 -132.07 -4.74
C MET A 601 10.27 -130.54 -4.69
N CYS A 602 9.72 -129.78 -5.64
CA CYS A 602 8.51 -128.93 -5.54
C CYS A 602 8.59 -127.76 -4.52
N TRP A 603 8.55 -126.50 -5.02
CA TRP A 603 7.89 -125.38 -4.32
C TRP A 603 7.69 -124.12 -5.20
N PRO A 604 6.67 -123.26 -4.90
CA PRO A 604 5.60 -122.93 -5.84
C PRO A 604 5.39 -121.42 -6.04
N TRP A 605 5.05 -121.02 -7.27
CA TRP A 605 4.69 -119.64 -7.64
C TRP A 605 3.21 -119.29 -7.35
N GLN A 606 2.77 -119.31 -6.09
CA GLN A 606 1.39 -118.91 -5.73
C GLN A 606 1.29 -118.14 -4.41
N TRP A 607 1.77 -116.89 -4.35
CA TRP A 607 1.34 -115.91 -3.35
C TRP A 607 1.01 -114.56 -4.04
N LEU A 608 -0.01 -114.60 -4.90
CA LEU A 608 -0.91 -113.47 -5.08
C LEU A 608 -2.01 -113.61 -4.01
N GLY A 609 -1.85 -112.88 -2.91
CA GLY A 609 -2.82 -112.79 -1.81
C GLY A 609 -3.79 -111.62 -1.95
N LEU A 610 -4.37 -111.44 -3.14
CA LEU A 610 -5.57 -110.62 -3.31
C LEU A 610 -6.80 -111.48 -2.97
N ASN A 611 -7.49 -111.17 -1.87
CA ASN A 611 -8.95 -110.91 -1.85
C ASN A 611 -9.57 -110.79 -0.44
N TYR A 612 -10.28 -109.67 -0.23
CA TYR A 612 -11.61 -109.49 0.39
C TYR A 612 -11.95 -109.98 1.83
N VAL A 613 -12.20 -108.96 2.69
CA VAL A 613 -13.38 -108.72 3.58
C VAL A 613 -13.51 -109.45 4.94
N ARG A 614 -13.51 -108.66 6.04
CA ARG A 614 -14.65 -108.42 6.97
C ARG A 614 -14.32 -107.42 8.12
N LEU A 615 -15.10 -106.33 8.22
CA LEU A 615 -15.31 -105.34 9.32
C LEU A 615 -16.02 -105.98 10.57
N PRO A 616 -16.36 -105.28 11.71
CA PRO A 616 -15.88 -104.07 12.46
C PRO A 616 -15.93 -104.31 14.02
N PRO A 617 -16.14 -103.34 14.97
CA PRO A 617 -16.00 -101.86 15.08
C PRO A 617 -14.99 -101.47 16.23
N ALA A 618 -14.69 -100.23 16.65
CA ALA A 618 -15.38 -98.95 16.73
C ALA A 618 -14.37 -97.80 17.04
N GLU A 619 -14.87 -96.57 16.93
CA GLU A 619 -14.46 -95.33 17.64
C GLU A 619 -13.22 -94.56 17.11
N THR A 620 -13.52 -93.41 16.47
CA THR A 620 -13.13 -92.02 16.83
C THR A 620 -11.80 -91.63 16.16
N ASP A 621 -11.55 -90.45 15.64
CA ASP A 621 -12.26 -89.18 15.48
C ASP A 621 -11.42 -88.36 14.46
N GLN A 622 -12.00 -87.27 13.93
CA GLN A 622 -11.31 -86.09 13.36
C GLN A 622 -10.72 -86.21 11.92
N THR A 623 -11.45 -85.75 10.88
CA THR A 623 -11.44 -84.38 10.30
C THR A 623 -10.08 -84.00 9.69
N SER A 624 -9.92 -83.51 8.47
CA SER A 624 -10.81 -82.95 7.45
C SER A 624 -9.90 -82.59 6.27
N ASN A 625 -10.23 -83.03 5.05
CA ASN A 625 -9.55 -82.60 3.83
C ASN A 625 -10.62 -82.41 2.75
N GLU A 626 -11.22 -81.22 2.75
CA GLU A 626 -12.10 -80.75 1.68
C GLU A 626 -11.33 -79.68 0.90
N MET A 627 -10.93 -80.05 -0.32
CA MET A 627 -10.64 -79.10 -1.39
C MET A 627 -11.97 -78.49 -1.81
N GLU A 628 -12.27 -77.27 -1.37
CA GLU A 628 -13.27 -76.45 -2.02
C GLU A 628 -12.56 -75.48 -2.97
N LEU A 629 -12.78 -75.72 -4.26
CA LEU A 629 -12.55 -74.76 -5.32
C LEU A 629 -13.70 -73.75 -5.29
N SER A 630 -13.42 -72.51 -4.92
CA SER A 630 -14.37 -71.41 -5.04
C SER A 630 -13.83 -70.39 -6.03
N GLU A 631 -14.54 -70.26 -7.14
CA GLU A 631 -14.42 -69.19 -8.14
C GLU A 631 -14.73 -67.82 -7.50
N PRO A 632 -14.11 -66.71 -7.96
CA PRO A 632 -14.49 -65.39 -7.48
C PRO A 632 -15.64 -64.82 -8.32
N LEU A 633 -16.74 -64.48 -7.65
CA LEU A 633 -17.78 -63.59 -8.13
C LEU A 633 -17.23 -62.15 -8.20
N ILE A 634 -17.30 -61.59 -9.40
CA ILE A 634 -17.26 -60.15 -9.66
C ILE A 634 -18.53 -59.52 -9.07
N ILE A 635 -18.37 -58.54 -8.17
CA ILE A 635 -19.02 -57.22 -8.14
C ILE A 635 -18.10 -56.28 -7.35
#